data_AF-A0A081S1M3-F1
#
_entry.id   AF-A0A081S1M3-F1
#
_cell.length_a   1.000
_cell.length_b   1.000
_cell.length_c   1.000
_cell.angle_alpha   90.00
_cell.angle_beta   90.00
_cell.angle_gamma   90.00
#
_symmetry.space_group_name_H-M   'P 1'
#
loop_
_entity.id
_entity.type
_entity.pdbx_description
1 polymer ?
#
loop_
_entity_poly.entity_id
_entity_poly.type
_entity_poly.pdbx_seq_one_letter_code
_entity_poly.pdbx_strand_id
1 'polypeptide(L)'
;MTSLTMNILTAVKALKASGFNDEQSEKIVEVIAELQNTSATTKVDLTAATESIKTDINTIKTDLDWMKKLILAVGVTVVIAALKYIFIG
;
A
#
# COMPACT_ATOMS: atom_id res chain seq x y z
N MET A 1 8.38 11.23 -10.09
CA MET A 1 9.23 10.03 -10.23
C MET A 1 9.67 9.92 -11.67
N THR A 2 10.97 9.94 -11.94
CA THR A 2 11.51 9.75 -13.28
C THR A 2 11.41 8.27 -13.60
N SER A 3 10.46 7.88 -14.46
CA SER A 3 10.48 6.56 -15.09
C SER A 3 11.77 6.49 -15.89
N LEU A 4 12.72 5.64 -15.48
CA LEU A 4 13.89 5.32 -16.29
C LEU A 4 13.40 4.51 -17.49
N THR A 5 12.90 5.20 -18.51
CA THR A 5 12.60 4.56 -19.79
C THR A 5 13.94 4.26 -20.44
N MET A 6 14.40 3.02 -20.33
CA MET A 6 15.65 2.57 -20.93
C MET A 6 15.56 2.67 -22.45
N ASN A 7 16.44 3.45 -23.06
CA ASN A 7 16.59 3.45 -24.51
C ASN A 7 17.38 2.21 -24.93
N ILE A 8 16.66 1.16 -25.32
CA ILE A 8 17.21 -0.17 -25.69
C ILE A 8 18.33 -0.03 -26.72
N LEU A 9 18.16 0.82 -27.73
CA LEU A 9 19.16 1.03 -28.79
C LEU A 9 20.46 1.61 -28.24
N THR A 10 20.37 2.60 -27.36
CA THR A 10 21.56 3.22 -26.74
C THR A 10 22.25 2.24 -25.79
N ALA A 11 21.50 1.46 -25.02
CA ALA A 11 22.03 0.47 -24.10
C ALA A 11 22.76 -0.67 -24.84
N VAL A 12 22.17 -1.20 -25.91
CA VAL A 12 22.80 -2.22 -26.78
C VAL A 12 24.09 -1.68 -27.39
N LYS A 13 24.10 -0.43 -27.90
CA LYS A 13 25.32 0.18 -28.45
C LYS A 13 26.44 0.33 -27.41
N ALA A 14 26.09 0.70 -26.18
CA ALA A 14 27.06 0.83 -25.10
C ALA A 14 27.66 -0.53 -24.69
N LEU A 15 26.85 -1.58 -24.68
CA LEU A 15 27.31 -2.95 -24.42
C LEU A 15 28.24 -3.44 -25.52
N LYS A 16 27.89 -3.22 -26.80
CA LYS A 16 28.78 -3.53 -27.92
C LYS A 16 30.12 -2.80 -27.83
N ALA A 17 30.10 -1.51 -27.49
CA ALA A 17 31.31 -0.72 -27.29
C ALA A 17 32.18 -1.20 -26.10
N SER A 18 31.59 -1.98 -25.18
CA SER A 18 32.27 -2.55 -24.01
C SER A 18 32.78 -3.99 -24.26
N GLY A 19 32.67 -4.51 -25.49
CA GLY A 19 33.19 -5.81 -25.88
C GLY A 19 32.17 -6.96 -25.87
N PHE A 20 30.89 -6.68 -25.67
CA PHE A 20 29.83 -7.69 -25.82
C PHE A 20 29.43 -7.84 -27.29
N ASN A 21 29.10 -9.06 -27.71
CA ASN A 21 28.55 -9.28 -29.05
C ASN A 21 27.07 -8.85 -29.13
N ASP A 22 26.50 -8.91 -30.33
CA ASP A 22 25.14 -8.46 -30.61
C ASP A 22 24.08 -9.21 -29.77
N GLU A 23 24.16 -10.53 -29.75
CA GLU A 23 23.22 -11.40 -29.04
C GLU A 23 23.30 -11.21 -27.52
N GLN A 24 24.51 -11.11 -26.97
CA GLN A 24 24.73 -10.83 -25.55
C GLN A 24 24.17 -9.47 -25.15
N SER A 25 24.40 -8.45 -25.98
CA SER A 25 23.96 -7.08 -25.71
C SER A 25 22.43 -6.99 -25.68
N GLU A 26 21.76 -7.65 -26.62
CA GLU A 26 20.30 -7.68 -26.70
C GLU A 26 19.68 -8.42 -25.52
N LYS A 27 20.23 -9.59 -25.16
CA LYS A 27 19.75 -10.39 -24.01
C LYS A 27 19.92 -9.68 -22.67
N ILE A 28 21.05 -9.00 -22.46
CA ILE A 28 21.28 -8.22 -21.23
C ILE A 28 20.23 -7.10 -21.10
N VAL A 29 19.97 -6.37 -22.18
CA VAL A 29 19.00 -5.27 -22.16
C VAL A 29 17.57 -5.76 -21.99
N GLU A 30 17.22 -6.89 -22.60
CA GLU A 30 15.92 -7.54 -22.44
C GLU A 30 15.64 -7.88 -20.97
N VAL A 31 16.59 -8.55 -20.30
CA VAL A 31 16.47 -8.89 -18.86
C VAL A 31 16.36 -7.63 -18.00
N ILE A 32 17.16 -6.60 -18.28
CA ILE A 32 17.12 -5.35 -17.51
C ILE A 32 15.80 -4.59 -17.74
N ALA A 33 15.24 -4.63 -18.95
CA ALA A 33 13.95 -4.04 -19.27
C ALA A 33 12.82 -4.77 -18.53
N GLU A 34 12.84 -6.11 -18.52
CA GLU A 34 11.89 -6.94 -17.79
C GLU A 34 11.96 -6.68 -16.27
N LEU A 35 13.16 -6.61 -15.70
CA LEU A 35 13.36 -6.30 -14.29
C LEU A 35 12.86 -4.90 -13.92
N GLN A 36 13.07 -3.89 -14.77
CA GLN A 36 12.56 -2.53 -14.55
C GLN A 36 11.02 -2.49 -14.61
N ASN A 37 10.42 -3.17 -15.59
CA ASN A 37 8.98 -3.23 -15.73
C ASN A 37 8.32 -3.94 -14.53
N THR A 38 8.90 -5.08 -14.12
CA THR A 38 8.47 -5.82 -12.93
C THR A 38 8.60 -4.96 -11.68
N SER A 39 9.74 -4.29 -11.49
CA SER A 39 9.97 -3.41 -10.33
C SER A 39 9.01 -2.21 -10.29
N ALA A 40 8.69 -1.64 -11.45
CA ALA A 40 7.72 -0.55 -11.56
C ALA A 40 6.31 -1.03 -11.18
N THR A 41 5.90 -2.19 -11.71
CA THR A 41 4.60 -2.80 -11.41
C THR A 41 4.50 -3.13 -9.91
N THR A 42 5.50 -3.81 -9.33
CA THR A 42 5.53 -4.14 -7.90
C THR A 42 5.46 -2.90 -7.01
N LYS A 43 6.11 -1.79 -7.38
CA LYS A 43 6.02 -0.54 -6.63
C LYS A 43 4.62 0.07 -6.68
N VAL A 44 3.97 0.02 -7.84
CA VAL A 44 2.59 0.51 -7.99
C VAL A 44 1.64 -0.34 -7.15
N ASP A 45 1.74 -1.67 -7.24
CA ASP A 45 0.92 -2.59 -6.47
C ASP A 45 1.13 -2.43 -4.96
N LEU A 46 2.39 -2.28 -4.51
CA LEU A 46 2.72 -2.03 -3.11
C LEU A 46 2.15 -0.69 -2.63
N THR A 47 2.20 0.36 -3.46
CA THR A 47 1.63 1.67 -3.14
C THR A 47 0.11 1.57 -2.99
N ALA A 48 -0.55 0.91 -3.94
CA ALA A 48 -2.00 0.69 -3.91
C ALA A 48 -2.42 -0.13 -2.68
N ALA A 49 -1.70 -1.21 -2.36
CA ALA A 49 -1.94 -2.01 -1.16
C ALA A 49 -1.75 -1.19 0.13
N THR A 50 -0.72 -0.32 0.17
CA THR A 50 -0.48 0.57 1.30
C THR A 50 -1.59 1.60 1.48
N GLU A 51 -2.09 2.19 0.39
CA GLU A 51 -3.21 3.13 0.41
C GLU A 51 -4.52 2.47 0.85
N SER A 52 -4.78 1.25 0.38
CA SER A 52 -5.92 0.43 0.83
C SER A 52 -5.84 0.17 2.33
N ILE A 53 -4.70 -0.31 2.84
CA ILE A 53 -4.50 -0.58 4.27
C ILE A 53 -4.68 0.70 5.10
N LYS A 54 -4.18 1.85 4.63
CA LYS A 54 -4.35 3.13 5.32
C LYS A 54 -5.82 3.54 5.41
N THR A 55 -6.59 3.26 4.36
CA THR A 55 -8.04 3.50 4.33
C THR A 55 -8.75 2.59 5.33
N ASP A 56 -8.46 1.29 5.31
CA ASP A 56 -9.03 0.31 6.24
C ASP A 56 -8.72 0.66 7.70
N ILE A 57 -7.49 1.09 8.00
CA ILE A 57 -7.10 1.54 9.34
C ILE A 57 -7.93 2.76 9.78
N ASN A 58 -8.21 3.71 8.89
CA ASN A 58 -9.02 4.88 9.22
C ASN A 58 -10.49 4.51 9.48
N THR A 59 -11.03 3.56 8.72
CA THR A 59 -12.36 3.00 8.95
C THR A 59 -12.42 2.30 10.31
N ILE A 60 -11.47 1.41 10.60
CA ILE A 60 -11.40 0.69 11.89
C ILE A 60 -11.31 1.66 13.07
N LYS A 61 -10.51 2.74 12.97
CA LYS A 61 -10.43 3.76 14.02
C LYS A 61 -11.78 4.45 14.24
N THR A 62 -12.49 4.77 13.16
CA THR A 62 -13.81 5.39 13.21
C THR A 62 -14.81 4.45 13.89
N ASP A 63 -14.80 3.17 13.52
CA ASP A 63 -15.67 2.16 14.12
C ASP A 63 -15.37 1.97 15.62
N LEU A 64 -14.09 1.93 15.99
CA LEU A 64 -13.66 1.87 17.40
C LEU A 64 -14.17 3.06 18.21
N ASP A 65 -14.13 4.28 17.66
CA ASP A 65 -14.63 5.45 18.35
C ASP A 65 -16.16 5.46 18.47
N TRP A 66 -16.88 4.96 17.47
CA TRP A 66 -18.32 4.73 17.58
C TRP A 66 -18.65 3.68 18.64
N MET A 67 -17.94 2.56 18.68
CA MET A 67 -18.13 1.53 19.69
C MET A 67 -17.88 2.06 21.11
N LYS A 68 -16.82 2.86 21.33
CA LYS A 68 -16.58 3.49 22.64
C LYS A 68 -17.75 4.36 23.09
N LYS A 69 -18.31 5.17 22.17
CA LYS A 69 -19.48 6.01 22.47
C LYS A 69 -20.71 5.18 22.83
N LEU A 70 -20.94 4.08 22.11
CA LEU A 70 -22.05 3.16 22.42
C LEU A 70 -21.89 2.51 23.80
N ILE A 71 -20.70 2.02 24.14
CA ILE A 71 -20.42 1.43 25.46
C ILE A 71 -20.64 2.45 26.57
N LEU A 72 -20.18 3.70 26.39
CA LEU A 72 -20.43 4.77 27.36
C LEU A 72 -21.91 5.09 27.51
N ALA A 73 -22.64 5.21 26.40
CA ALA A 73 -24.09 5.50 26.43
C ALA A 73 -24.85 4.40 27.17
N VAL A 74 -24.59 3.13 26.84
CA VAL A 74 -25.19 1.98 27.52
C VAL A 74 -24.82 1.98 29.01
N GLY A 75 -23.54 2.20 29.34
CA GLY A 75 -23.09 2.27 30.73
C GLY A 75 -23.82 3.34 31.54
N VAL A 76 -23.98 4.55 30.98
CA VAL A 76 -24.75 5.64 31.62
C VAL A 76 -26.21 5.27 31.81
N THR A 77 -26.86 4.70 30.78
CA THR A 77 -28.27 4.28 30.88
C THR A 77 -28.48 3.21 31.95
N VAL A 78 -27.58 2.23 32.03
CA VAL A 78 -27.63 1.17 33.07
C VAL A 78 -27.48 1.76 34.46
N VAL A 79 -26.53 2.68 34.66
CA VAL A 79 -26.34 3.36 35.96
C VAL A 79 -27.58 4.15 36.35
N ILE A 80 -28.18 4.93 35.43
CA ILE A 80 -29.43 5.67 35.70
C ILE A 80 -30.57 4.74 36.09
N ALA A 81 -30.75 3.64 35.35
CA ALA A 81 -31.77 2.65 35.66
C ALA A 81 -31.56 2.03 37.05
N ALA A 82 -30.32 1.63 37.38
CA ALA A 82 -29.97 1.09 38.68
C ALA A 82 -30.26 2.09 39.82
N LEU A 83 -29.88 3.37 39.66
CA LEU A 83 -30.19 4.41 40.62
C LEU A 83 -31.70 4.60 40.79
N LYS A 84 -32.49 4.60 39.70
CA LYS A 84 -33.94 4.67 39.78
C LYS A 84 -34.52 3.50 40.57
N TYR A 85 -34.05 2.27 40.34
CA TYR A 85 -34.50 1.10 41.09
C TYR A 85 -34.12 1.15 42.58
N ILE A 86 -32.96 1.73 42.94
CA ILE A 86 -32.49 1.84 44.33
C ILE A 86 -33.18 2.97 45.09
N PHE A 87 -33.40 4.13 44.47
CA PHE A 87 -33.89 5.35 45.13
C PHE A 87 -35.38 5.64 44.95
N ILE A 88 -36.02 5.03 43.93
CA ILE A 88 -37.45 5.23 43.60
C ILE A 88 -38.21 3.88 43.66
N GLY A 89 -37.53 2.79 44.06
CA GLY A 89 -38.19 1.56 44.52
C GLY A 89 -38.99 1.78 45.79
#